data_AF-A0A7W0LHJ6-F1
#
_entry.id   AF-A0A7W0LHJ6-F1
#
_cell.length_a   1.000
_cell.length_b   1.000
_cell.length_c   1.000
_cell.angle_alpha   90.00
_cell.angle_beta   90.00
_cell.angle_gamma   90.00
#
_symmetry.space_group_name_H-M   'P 1'
#
loop_
_entity.id
_entity.type
_entity.pdbx_description
1 polymer ?
#
loop_
_entity_poly.entity_id
_entity_poly.type
_entity_poly.pdbx_seq_one_letter_code
_entity_poly.pdbx_strand_id
1 'polypeptide(L)'
;DGCPLTAVCLGTPHFSRDEWNRLLPLLLEVQPARGVPIYVNTGRETLRELEQQGLAAALGQFTVVPVTDTCTYLTPILRQLDGAVMTNSGKWAHYAPGNIGVQVAFGEMEDCVHSAAEGRVVRVVE
;
A
#
# COMPACT_ATOMS: atom_id res chain seq x y z
N ASP A 1 -8.73 -9.98 12.07
CA ASP A 1 -8.65 -10.67 10.77
C ASP A 1 -10.05 -10.85 10.20
N GLY A 2 -10.16 -11.00 8.88
CA GLY A 2 -11.43 -11.22 8.16
C GLY A 2 -12.25 -9.97 7.82
N CYS A 3 -11.86 -8.79 8.33
CA CYS A 3 -12.53 -7.53 8.00
C CYS A 3 -12.36 -7.19 6.51
N PRO A 4 -13.42 -6.78 5.77
CA PRO A 4 -13.29 -6.28 4.40
C PRO A 4 -12.24 -5.18 4.29
N LEU A 5 -11.42 -5.25 3.23
CA LEU A 5 -10.32 -4.33 3.00
C LEU A 5 -10.65 -3.40 1.84
N THR A 6 -10.49 -2.09 2.07
CA THR A 6 -10.81 -1.06 1.06
C THR A 6 -9.54 -0.49 0.40
N ALA A 7 -8.40 -0.52 1.09
CA ALA A 7 -7.10 -0.09 0.55
C ALA A 7 -5.92 -0.67 1.34
N VAL A 8 -4.74 -0.61 0.72
CA VAL A 8 -3.44 -0.74 1.39
C VAL A 8 -2.67 0.56 1.25
N CYS A 9 -2.03 1.01 2.33
CA CYS A 9 -1.15 2.19 2.34
C CYS A 9 0.23 1.79 2.86
N LEU A 10 1.27 1.88 2.03
CA LEU A 10 2.63 1.47 2.40
C LEU A 10 3.56 2.67 2.57
N GLY A 11 4.49 2.55 3.52
CA GLY A 11 5.75 3.29 3.49
C GLY A 11 5.72 4.74 3.93
N THR A 12 4.63 5.25 4.51
CA THR A 12 4.63 6.64 4.97
C THR A 12 5.68 6.86 6.07
N PRO A 13 6.55 7.90 5.99
CA PRO A 13 6.52 9.00 5.04
C PRO A 13 7.18 8.73 3.67
N HIS A 14 8.19 7.87 3.59
CA HIS A 14 8.93 7.59 2.34
C HIS A 14 9.36 6.12 2.26
N PHE A 15 8.69 5.36 1.40
CA PHE A 15 9.05 4.02 0.99
C PHE A 15 10.33 4.08 0.16
N SER A 16 11.36 3.43 0.68
CA SER A 16 12.72 3.42 0.18
C SER A 16 12.88 2.56 -1.08
N ARG A 17 14.03 2.70 -1.74
CA ARG A 17 14.41 1.86 -2.88
C ARG A 17 14.48 0.37 -2.52
N ASP A 18 14.99 0.04 -1.34
CA ASP A 18 15.11 -1.35 -0.89
C ASP A 18 13.75 -1.97 -0.60
N GLU A 19 12.81 -1.19 -0.05
CA GLU A 19 11.44 -1.65 0.12
C GLU A 19 10.74 -1.87 -1.23
N TRP A 20 10.98 -1.05 -2.25
CA TRP A 20 10.52 -1.32 -3.61
C TRP A 20 11.11 -2.60 -4.19
N ASN A 21 12.39 -2.86 -3.97
CA ASN A 21 13.05 -4.09 -4.41
C ASN A 21 12.45 -5.34 -3.75
N ARG A 22 11.87 -5.22 -2.54
CA ARG A 22 11.11 -6.28 -1.86
C ARG A 22 9.66 -6.40 -2.36
N LEU A 23 8.99 -5.26 -2.53
CA LEU A 23 7.58 -5.20 -2.93
C LEU A 23 7.35 -5.76 -4.34
N LEU A 24 8.21 -5.45 -5.30
CA LEU A 24 8.02 -5.83 -6.70
C LEU A 24 7.96 -7.37 -6.90
N PRO A 25 8.91 -8.18 -6.40
CA PRO A 25 8.81 -9.63 -6.43
C PRO A 25 7.56 -10.15 -5.71
N LEU A 26 7.24 -9.60 -4.54
CA LEU A 26 6.09 -10.01 -3.74
C LEU A 26 4.76 -9.80 -4.49
N LEU A 27 4.62 -8.69 -5.23
CA LEU A 27 3.45 -8.44 -6.07
C LEU A 27 3.32 -9.47 -7.21
N LEU A 28 4.45 -9.86 -7.82
CA LEU A 28 4.48 -10.87 -8.89
C LEU A 28 4.15 -12.27 -8.36
N GLU A 29 4.54 -12.58 -7.14
CA GLU A 29 4.25 -13.86 -6.49
C GLU A 29 2.77 -13.95 -6.08
N VAL A 30 2.30 -12.97 -5.32
CA VAL A 30 0.95 -12.98 -4.73
C VAL A 30 -0.14 -12.64 -5.76
N GLN A 31 0.17 -11.80 -6.75
CA GLN A 31 -0.75 -11.33 -7.77
C GLN A 31 -2.08 -10.78 -7.22
N PRO A 32 -2.04 -9.72 -6.38
CA PRO A 32 -3.27 -9.12 -5.86
C PRO A 32 -4.17 -8.67 -7.02
N ALA A 33 -5.39 -9.21 -7.04
CA ALA A 33 -6.36 -8.99 -8.11
C ALA A 33 -6.78 -7.52 -8.20
N ARG A 34 -7.37 -7.14 -9.35
CA ARG A 34 -7.91 -5.80 -9.62
C ARG A 34 -9.12 -5.49 -8.72
N GLY A 35 -8.88 -5.11 -7.47
CA GLY A 35 -9.95 -4.77 -6.53
C GLY A 35 -9.51 -3.80 -5.43
N VAL A 36 -8.46 -4.15 -4.69
CA VAL A 36 -7.93 -3.30 -3.61
C VAL A 36 -6.75 -2.47 -4.11
N PRO A 37 -6.81 -1.13 -4.08
CA PRO A 37 -5.68 -0.28 -4.42
C PRO A 37 -4.57 -0.35 -3.36
N ILE A 38 -3.32 -0.39 -3.82
CA ILE A 38 -2.11 -0.36 -2.99
C ILE A 38 -1.42 0.99 -3.23
N TYR A 39 -1.56 1.91 -2.29
CA TYR A 39 -0.91 3.20 -2.33
C TYR A 39 0.47 3.11 -1.70
N VAL A 40 1.51 3.57 -2.39
CA VAL A 40 2.89 3.52 -1.88
C VAL A 40 3.43 4.94 -1.78
N ASN A 41 3.57 5.42 -0.54
CA ASN A 41 4.12 6.75 -0.29
C ASN A 41 5.62 6.73 -0.52
N THR A 42 6.14 7.33 -1.59
CA THR A 42 7.56 7.30 -1.95
C THR A 42 8.09 8.69 -2.32
N GLY A 43 9.42 8.85 -2.40
CA GLY A 43 10.07 10.09 -2.82
C GLY A 43 10.08 10.25 -4.34
N ARG A 44 10.14 11.50 -4.83
CA ARG A 44 10.19 11.78 -6.28
C ARG A 44 11.41 11.18 -6.96
N GLU A 45 12.56 11.19 -6.30
CA GLU A 45 13.80 10.65 -6.83
C GLU A 45 13.70 9.14 -7.00
N THR A 46 13.28 8.42 -5.94
CA THR A 46 13.03 6.98 -6.00
C THR A 46 12.01 6.62 -7.09
N LEU A 47 10.92 7.37 -7.22
CA LEU A 47 9.94 7.14 -8.29
C LEU A 47 10.57 7.32 -9.68
N ARG A 48 11.36 8.38 -9.90
CA ARG A 48 12.06 8.61 -11.18
C ARG A 48 13.04 7.49 -11.51
N GLU A 49 13.77 6.98 -10.53
CA GLU A 49 14.68 5.84 -10.73
C GLU A 49 13.93 4.58 -11.17
N LEU A 50 12.76 4.30 -10.58
CA LEU A 50 11.91 3.18 -10.98
C LEU A 50 11.37 3.36 -12.41
N GLU A 51 10.99 4.57 -12.78
CA GLU A 51 10.53 4.92 -14.14
C GLU A 51 11.64 4.72 -15.17
N GLN A 52 12.85 5.22 -14.89
CA GLN A 52 14.02 5.09 -15.79
C GLN A 52 14.42 3.63 -16.03
N GLN A 53 14.18 2.76 -15.05
CA GLN A 53 14.46 1.32 -15.14
C GLN A 53 13.30 0.52 -15.74
N GLY A 54 12.19 1.17 -16.12
CA GLY A 54 11.00 0.52 -16.65
C GLY A 54 10.19 -0.27 -15.60
N LEU A 55 10.56 -0.20 -14.33
CA LEU A 55 9.88 -0.91 -13.24
C LEU A 55 8.51 -0.30 -12.93
N ALA A 56 8.35 1.01 -13.13
CA ALA A 56 7.05 1.67 -12.99
C ALA A 56 6.00 1.13 -13.99
N ALA A 57 6.41 0.68 -15.19
CA ALA A 57 5.51 0.09 -16.16
C ALA A 57 4.97 -1.27 -15.70
N ALA A 58 5.77 -2.06 -14.98
CA ALA A 58 5.34 -3.33 -14.39
C ALA A 58 4.25 -3.12 -13.32
N LEU A 59 4.25 -1.97 -12.63
CA LEU A 59 3.22 -1.63 -11.65
C LEU A 59 1.83 -1.50 -12.28
N GLY A 60 1.72 -1.12 -13.56
CA GLY A 60 0.44 -0.99 -14.26
C GLY A 60 -0.32 -2.32 -14.43
N GLN A 61 0.35 -3.46 -14.20
CA GLN A 61 -0.29 -4.77 -14.14
C GLN A 61 -1.07 -4.98 -12.84
N PHE A 62 -0.69 -4.26 -11.79
CA PHE A 62 -1.26 -4.30 -10.44
C PHE A 62 -2.04 -3.01 -10.14
N THR A 63 -2.78 -3.01 -9.03
CA THR A 63 -3.47 -1.81 -8.52
C THR A 63 -2.55 -0.94 -7.66
N VAL A 64 -1.28 -0.82 -8.03
CA VAL A 64 -0.28 -0.05 -7.28
C VAL A 64 -0.27 1.41 -7.74
N VAL A 65 -0.37 2.33 -6.78
CA VAL A 65 -0.38 3.77 -7.00
C VAL A 65 0.75 4.41 -6.20
N PRO A 66 1.88 4.74 -6.83
CA PRO A 66 2.91 5.56 -6.20
C PRO A 66 2.36 6.94 -5.85
N VAL A 67 2.62 7.42 -4.63
CA VAL A 67 2.16 8.72 -4.13
C VAL A 67 3.37 9.51 -3.64
N THR A 68 3.62 10.65 -4.25
CA THR A 68 4.65 11.62 -3.83
C THR A 68 3.99 12.88 -3.26
N ASP A 69 4.74 13.67 -2.49
CA ASP A 69 4.40 15.05 -2.07
C ASP A 69 3.20 15.22 -1.14
N THR A 70 2.48 14.14 -0.81
CA THR A 70 1.40 14.14 0.17
C THR A 70 1.38 12.80 0.89
N CYS A 71 0.84 12.77 2.12
CA CYS A 71 0.54 11.52 2.81
C CYS A 71 -0.90 11.14 2.49
N THR A 72 -1.18 9.85 2.27
CA THR A 72 -2.54 9.39 1.94
C THR A 72 -3.56 9.57 3.08
N TYR A 73 -3.10 9.95 4.28
CA TYR A 73 -3.92 10.35 5.43
C TYR A 73 -4.17 11.88 5.55
N LEU A 74 -3.66 12.72 4.64
CA LEU A 74 -3.85 14.18 4.67
C LEU A 74 -4.87 14.65 3.63
N THR A 75 -4.74 14.19 2.39
CA THR A 75 -5.70 14.45 1.32
C THR A 75 -6.41 13.15 0.99
N PRO A 76 -7.76 13.09 1.00
CA PRO A 76 -8.47 11.86 0.71
C PRO A 76 -8.34 11.51 -0.79
N ILE A 77 -7.24 10.81 -1.12
CA ILE A 77 -7.01 10.17 -2.41
C ILE A 77 -7.56 8.75 -2.46
N LEU A 78 -7.96 8.23 -1.30
CA LEU A 78 -8.60 6.93 -1.14
C LEU A 78 -10.02 7.02 -1.67
N ARG A 79 -10.35 6.18 -2.67
CA ARG A 79 -11.60 6.31 -3.44
C ARG A 79 -12.83 5.74 -2.71
N GLN A 80 -12.62 4.83 -1.77
CA GLN A 80 -13.65 4.14 -0.97
C GLN A 80 -13.08 3.88 0.43
N LEU A 81 -13.91 4.07 1.47
CA LEU A 81 -13.54 3.93 2.88
C LEU A 81 -14.60 3.14 3.66
N ASP A 82 -15.19 2.15 3.01
CA ASP A 82 -16.25 1.27 3.53
C ASP A 82 -15.73 0.00 4.21
N GLY A 83 -14.40 -0.13 4.33
CA GLY A 83 -13.70 -1.21 5.01
C GLY A 83 -12.44 -0.72 5.72
N ALA A 84 -11.65 -1.66 6.25
CA ALA A 84 -10.37 -1.33 6.84
C ALA A 84 -9.35 -0.91 5.78
N VAL A 85 -8.38 -0.09 6.20
CA VAL A 85 -7.16 0.15 5.44
C VAL A 85 -6.01 -0.53 6.16
N MET A 86 -5.23 -1.31 5.43
CA MET A 86 -4.06 -1.98 5.99
C MET A 86 -2.78 -1.22 5.66
N THR A 87 -1.84 -1.17 6.61
CA THR A 87 -0.58 -0.46 6.43
C THR A 87 0.58 -1.12 7.18
N ASN A 88 1.79 -0.96 6.64
CA ASN A 88 3.05 -1.27 7.32
C ASN A 88 3.72 -0.05 7.96
N SER A 89 3.08 1.12 7.93
CA SER A 89 3.60 2.36 8.51
C SER A 89 2.94 2.67 9.85
N GLY A 90 3.72 2.68 10.92
CA GLY A 90 3.24 3.11 12.24
C GLY A 90 2.75 4.56 12.26
N LYS A 91 3.38 5.44 11.44
CA LYS A 91 2.95 6.84 11.28
C LYS A 91 1.57 6.92 10.63
N TRP A 92 1.37 6.16 9.55
CA TRP A 92 0.06 6.11 8.88
C TRP A 92 -1.01 5.57 9.81
N ALA A 93 -0.73 4.44 10.48
CA ALA A 93 -1.64 3.80 11.42
C ALA A 93 -2.06 4.72 12.58
N HIS A 94 -1.15 5.59 13.04
CA HIS A 94 -1.42 6.55 14.10
C HIS A 94 -2.34 7.71 13.65
N TYR A 95 -2.06 8.32 12.49
CA TYR A 95 -2.75 9.55 12.08
C TYR A 95 -4.04 9.32 11.27
N ALA A 96 -4.10 8.26 10.47
CA ALA A 96 -5.22 8.04 9.54
C ALA A 96 -6.60 7.95 10.21
N PRO A 97 -6.79 7.24 11.36
CA PRO A 97 -8.10 7.18 12.01
C PRO A 97 -8.65 8.56 12.36
N GLY A 98 -7.81 9.43 12.93
CA GLY A 98 -8.21 10.77 13.34
C GLY A 98 -8.41 11.74 12.18
N ASN A 99 -7.63 11.58 11.11
CA ASN A 99 -7.67 12.53 9.99
C ASN A 99 -8.74 12.20 8.93
N ILE A 100 -8.94 10.91 8.64
CA ILE A 100 -9.80 10.48 7.53
C ILE A 100 -10.86 9.44 7.96
N GLY A 101 -10.98 9.16 9.26
CA GLY A 101 -12.09 8.35 9.80
C GLY A 101 -12.06 6.86 9.46
N VAL A 102 -10.88 6.32 9.13
CA VAL A 102 -10.72 4.93 8.70
C VAL A 102 -10.44 3.97 9.86
N GLN A 103 -10.89 2.73 9.72
CA GLN A 103 -10.38 1.63 10.54
C GLN A 103 -9.03 1.15 10.01
N VAL A 104 -8.11 0.84 10.92
CA VAL A 104 -6.73 0.49 10.58
C VAL A 104 -6.43 -0.95 10.95
N ALA A 105 -5.83 -1.67 9.99
CA ALA A 105 -5.06 -2.87 10.26
C ALA A 105 -3.57 -2.56 10.11
N PHE A 106 -2.78 -2.84 11.13
CA PHE A 106 -1.32 -2.73 11.08
C PHE A 106 -0.70 -4.12 10.96
N GLY A 107 0.31 -4.27 10.10
CA GLY A 107 1.00 -5.53 9.84
C GLY A 107 2.20 -5.35 8.91
N GLU A 108 2.84 -6.46 8.55
CA GLU A 108 4.02 -6.46 7.68
C GLU A 108 3.66 -6.20 6.20
N MET A 109 4.65 -5.98 5.35
CA MET A 109 4.44 -5.73 3.92
C MET A 109 3.77 -6.94 3.25
N GLU A 110 4.18 -8.13 3.66
CA GLU A 110 3.68 -9.42 3.24
C GLU A 110 2.18 -9.55 3.58
N ASP A 111 1.80 -9.28 4.83
CA ASP A 111 0.40 -9.24 5.25
C ASP A 111 -0.43 -8.27 4.41
N CYS A 112 0.12 -7.08 4.13
CA CYS A 112 -0.55 -6.06 3.33
C CYS A 112 -0.85 -6.55 1.92
N VAL A 113 0.14 -7.15 1.23
CA VAL A 113 -0.02 -7.62 -0.15
C VAL A 113 -0.96 -8.83 -0.22
N HIS A 114 -0.86 -9.77 0.72
CA HIS A 114 -1.80 -10.89 0.82
C HIS A 114 -3.23 -10.42 1.11
N SER A 115 -3.39 -9.43 1.99
CA SER A 115 -4.71 -8.85 2.28
C SER A 115 -5.31 -8.13 1.08
N ALA A 116 -4.49 -7.44 0.28
CA ALA A 116 -4.94 -6.84 -0.98
C ALA A 116 -5.45 -7.91 -1.98
N ALA A 117 -4.80 -9.07 -2.04
CA ALA A 117 -5.22 -10.18 -2.88
C ALA A 117 -6.53 -10.81 -2.41
N GLU A 118 -6.71 -10.96 -1.10
CA GLU A 118 -7.87 -11.60 -0.48
C GLU A 118 -9.09 -10.67 -0.31
N GLY A 119 -8.93 -9.36 -0.53
CA GLY A 119 -9.98 -8.35 -0.33
C GLY A 119 -10.41 -8.17 1.12
N ARG A 120 -9.65 -8.72 2.08
CA ARG A 120 -9.91 -8.70 3.51
C ARG A 120 -8.62 -8.79 4.29
N VAL A 121 -8.61 -8.34 5.53
CA VAL A 121 -7.44 -8.42 6.41
C VAL A 121 -7.09 -9.88 6.69
N VAL A 122 -5.92 -10.30 6.21
CA VAL A 122 -5.28 -11.58 6.54
C VAL A 122 -3.87 -11.32 7.08
N ARG A 123 -3.39 -12.22 7.93
CA ARG A 123 -2.01 -12.20 8.42
C ARG A 123 -1.37 -13.51 8.02
N VAL A 124 -0.25 -13.42 7.32
CA VAL A 124 0.54 -14.61 6.98
C VAL A 124 1.25 -15.05 8.25
N VAL A 125 0.95 -16.27 8.68
CA VAL A 125 1.65 -16.93 9.79
C VAL A 125 2.85 -17.63 9.17
N GLU A 126 4.07 -17.27 9.60
CA GLU A 126 5.25 -18.10 9.36
C GLU A 126 5.16 -19.42 10.13
#